data_AF-A0A436BIQ4-F1
#
_entry.id   AF-A0A436BIQ4-F1
#
_cell.length_a   1.000
_cell.length_b   1.000
_cell.length_c   1.000
_cell.angle_alpha   90.00
_cell.angle_beta   90.00
_cell.angle_gamma   90.00
#
_symmetry.space_group_name_H-M   'P 1'
#
loop_
_entity.id
_entity.type
_entity.pdbx_description
1 polymer ?
#
loop_
_entity_poly.entity_id
_entity_poly.type
_entity_poly.pdbx_seq_one_letter_code
_entity_poly.pdbx_strand_id
1 'polypeptide(L)'
;LKSGVTTVLCDASTVAGVQILGGAPGTRETDLLEPHNSVDVVHAVVLSGGSAFGLDAASGVQAALREHGIGLEVGGFRVPIVPSAILFDLRNGGDKDWGRYPPYRELGYEAAQTATADFQLGSIGAGTGALTSGLKGGLGSASTLLDNGVTIGALAAVNPTGSVTTGRTRH
;
A
#
# COMPACT_ATOMS: atom_id res chain seq x y z
N LEU A 1 -6.87 16.33 -4.72
CA LEU A 1 -6.96 14.89 -4.40
C LEU A 1 -7.21 14.57 -2.90
N LYS A 2 -6.36 14.99 -1.95
CA LYS A 2 -6.37 14.48 -0.55
C LYS A 2 -6.31 12.94 -0.48
N SER A 3 -5.55 12.32 -1.36
CA SER A 3 -5.32 10.88 -1.37
C SER A 3 -3.87 10.66 -1.80
N GLY A 4 -3.38 9.43 -1.68
CA GLY A 4 -2.01 9.11 -2.07
C GLY A 4 -1.75 7.62 -2.03
N VAL A 5 -0.50 7.28 -2.38
CA VAL A 5 0.00 5.91 -2.48
C VAL A 5 1.21 5.77 -1.55
N THR A 6 1.32 4.62 -0.89
CA THR A 6 2.51 4.19 -0.17
C THR A 6 3.00 2.90 -0.81
N THR A 7 4.25 2.88 -1.26
CA THR A 7 4.88 1.72 -1.86
C THR A 7 5.97 1.20 -0.93
N VAL A 8 5.94 -0.09 -0.62
CA VAL A 8 7.02 -0.80 0.07
C VAL A 8 7.78 -1.58 -1.01
N LEU A 9 9.00 -1.16 -1.31
CA LEU A 9 9.89 -1.89 -2.24
C LEU A 9 10.67 -2.95 -1.48
N CYS A 10 10.90 -4.09 -2.12
CA CYS A 10 11.75 -5.14 -1.58
C CYS A 10 13.17 -5.01 -2.15
N ASP A 11 14.19 -5.08 -1.30
CA ASP A 11 15.61 -5.03 -1.72
C ASP A 11 15.97 -6.20 -2.66
N ALA A 12 15.33 -7.35 -2.44
CA ALA A 12 15.37 -8.53 -3.30
C ALA A 12 13.97 -9.14 -3.40
N SER A 13 13.75 -10.04 -4.36
CA SER A 13 12.51 -10.83 -4.43
C SER A 13 12.24 -11.49 -3.08
N THR A 14 11.11 -11.14 -2.46
CA THR A 14 10.82 -11.44 -1.05
C THR A 14 9.59 -12.31 -0.94
N VAL A 15 9.67 -13.36 -0.10
CA VAL A 15 8.54 -14.25 0.17
C VAL A 15 7.41 -13.46 0.81
N ALA A 16 6.18 -13.64 0.33
CA ALA A 16 5.02 -12.94 0.86
C ALA A 16 3.80 -13.86 1.01
N GLY A 17 2.95 -13.52 1.98
CA GLY A 17 1.61 -14.08 2.17
C GLY A 17 0.63 -12.95 2.47
N VAL A 18 -0.66 -13.23 2.37
CA VAL A 18 -1.71 -12.23 2.65
C VAL A 18 -2.85 -12.83 3.45
N GLN A 19 -3.39 -12.03 4.37
CA GLN A 19 -4.60 -12.35 5.11
C GLN A 19 -5.59 -11.18 4.98
N ILE A 20 -6.79 -11.47 4.48
CA ILE A 20 -7.86 -10.48 4.32
C ILE A 20 -8.96 -10.78 5.33
N LEU A 21 -9.22 -9.83 6.24
CA LEU A 21 -10.22 -9.99 7.31
C LEU A 21 -11.40 -9.02 7.19
N GLY A 22 -11.28 -7.97 6.38
CA GLY A 22 -12.36 -7.01 6.14
C GLY A 22 -13.41 -7.60 5.19
N GLY A 23 -14.70 -7.30 5.43
CA GLY A 23 -15.81 -7.86 4.65
C GLY A 23 -16.04 -7.27 3.26
N ALA A 24 -15.31 -6.22 2.88
CA ALA A 24 -15.40 -5.59 1.56
C ALA A 24 -14.00 -5.17 1.07
N PRO A 25 -13.13 -6.15 0.75
CA PRO A 25 -11.77 -5.86 0.33
C PRO A 25 -11.73 -5.27 -1.09
N GLY A 26 -10.76 -4.38 -1.32
CA GLY A 26 -10.29 -4.04 -2.66
C GLY A 26 -8.81 -4.39 -2.74
N THR A 27 -8.49 -5.40 -3.53
CA THR A 27 -7.14 -5.94 -3.63
C THR A 27 -6.78 -6.28 -5.07
N ARG A 28 -5.49 -6.44 -5.32
CA ARG A 28 -4.92 -6.92 -6.57
C ARG A 28 -3.82 -7.92 -6.28
N GLU A 29 -3.74 -8.97 -7.12
CA GLU A 29 -2.68 -10.00 -7.09
C GLU A 29 -2.59 -10.77 -5.76
N THR A 30 -3.67 -10.81 -4.97
CA THR A 30 -3.68 -11.52 -3.68
C THR A 30 -3.79 -13.04 -3.82
N ASP A 31 -4.54 -13.55 -4.81
CA ASP A 31 -4.65 -14.99 -5.05
C ASP A 31 -3.29 -15.63 -5.30
N LEU A 32 -2.36 -14.91 -5.96
CA LEU A 32 -1.00 -15.37 -6.22
C LEU A 32 -0.24 -15.71 -4.93
N LEU A 33 -0.55 -15.04 -3.81
CA LEU A 33 0.13 -15.19 -2.53
C LEU A 33 -0.37 -16.37 -1.70
N GLU A 34 -1.31 -17.15 -2.23
CA GLU A 34 -1.73 -18.39 -1.60
C GLU A 34 -0.58 -19.41 -1.60
N PRO A 35 -0.27 -20.10 -0.47
CA PRO A 35 0.92 -20.95 -0.35
C PRO A 35 1.01 -22.13 -1.34
N HIS A 36 -0.09 -22.48 -2.00
CA HIS A 36 -0.14 -23.57 -2.99
C HIS A 36 0.20 -23.12 -4.42
N ASN A 37 0.37 -21.82 -4.65
CA ASN A 37 0.72 -21.28 -5.95
C ASN A 37 2.24 -21.28 -6.19
N SER A 38 2.63 -21.24 -7.47
CA SER A 38 4.03 -21.38 -7.88
C SER A 38 4.87 -20.12 -7.71
N VAL A 39 4.23 -18.95 -7.52
CA VAL A 39 4.92 -17.68 -7.32
C VAL A 39 4.76 -17.31 -5.86
N ASP A 40 5.85 -17.37 -5.12
CA ASP A 40 5.91 -17.10 -3.68
C ASP A 40 6.61 -15.76 -3.36
N VAL A 41 7.17 -15.10 -4.37
CA VAL A 41 7.93 -13.84 -4.22
C VAL A 41 7.22 -12.62 -4.81
N VAL A 42 7.37 -11.49 -4.12
CA VAL A 42 6.94 -10.16 -4.56
C VAL A 42 8.14 -9.24 -4.69
N HIS A 43 7.94 -8.13 -5.40
CA HIS A 43 8.97 -7.10 -5.61
C HIS A 43 8.60 -5.78 -4.93
N ALA A 44 7.31 -5.57 -4.70
CA ALA A 44 6.79 -4.47 -3.91
C ALA A 44 5.38 -4.80 -3.40
N VAL A 45 4.94 -4.08 -2.37
CA VAL A 45 3.55 -4.06 -1.90
C VAL A 45 3.04 -2.63 -1.93
N VAL A 46 1.80 -2.44 -2.38
CA VAL A 46 1.18 -1.12 -2.52
C VAL A 46 -0.02 -0.96 -1.60
N LEU A 47 -0.01 0.11 -0.80
CA LEU A 47 -1.17 0.61 -0.08
C LEU A 47 -1.62 1.90 -0.76
N SER A 48 -2.90 2.00 -1.12
CA SER A 48 -3.41 3.17 -1.86
C SER A 48 -4.73 3.66 -1.29
N GLY A 49 -4.94 4.98 -1.33
CA GLY A 49 -6.28 5.55 -1.17
C GLY A 49 -7.16 5.32 -2.41
N GLY A 50 -8.22 6.09 -2.56
CA GLY A 50 -9.01 6.09 -3.79
C GLY A 50 -10.01 4.97 -3.97
N SER A 51 -10.22 4.10 -2.98
CA SER A 51 -11.05 2.91 -3.13
C SER A 51 -10.56 2.05 -4.32
N ALA A 52 -11.45 1.32 -4.99
CA ALA A 52 -11.11 0.45 -6.13
C ALA A 52 -10.31 1.15 -7.25
N PHE A 53 -10.47 2.46 -7.44
CA PHE A 53 -9.65 3.23 -8.40
C PHE A 53 -8.16 3.24 -8.01
N GLY A 54 -7.86 3.13 -6.72
CA GLY A 54 -6.50 3.05 -6.18
C GLY A 54 -5.74 1.82 -6.62
N LEU A 55 -6.41 0.77 -7.11
CA LEU A 55 -5.77 -0.44 -7.61
C LEU A 55 -4.87 -0.18 -8.84
N ASP A 56 -5.11 0.93 -9.56
CA ASP A 56 -4.26 1.38 -10.66
C ASP A 56 -2.83 1.72 -10.22
N ALA A 57 -2.62 2.03 -8.93
CA ALA A 57 -1.30 2.36 -8.39
C ALA A 57 -0.27 1.24 -8.55
N ALA A 58 -0.70 -0.02 -8.44
CA ALA A 58 0.17 -1.17 -8.64
C ALA A 58 0.79 -1.19 -10.05
N SER A 59 0.04 -0.75 -11.07
CA SER A 59 0.55 -0.66 -12.45
C SER A 59 1.66 0.39 -12.59
N GLY A 60 1.57 1.50 -11.84
CA GLY A 60 2.64 2.51 -11.80
C GLY A 60 3.91 1.98 -11.16
N VAL A 61 3.78 1.25 -10.05
CA VAL A 61 4.90 0.59 -9.38
C VAL A 61 5.53 -0.47 -10.26
N GLN A 62 4.73 -1.26 -10.99
CA GLN A 62 5.24 -2.21 -11.99
C GLN A 62 6.06 -1.50 -13.08
N ALA A 63 5.61 -0.33 -13.55
CA ALA A 63 6.36 0.45 -14.53
C ALA A 63 7.73 0.89 -13.98
N ALA A 64 7.78 1.42 -12.75
CA ALA A 64 9.03 1.81 -12.09
C ALA A 64 9.98 0.62 -11.90
N LEU A 65 9.48 -0.52 -11.40
CA LEU A 65 10.28 -1.74 -11.23
C LEU A 65 10.81 -2.29 -12.56
N ARG A 66 9.99 -2.26 -13.61
CA ARG A 66 10.38 -2.68 -14.96
C ARG A 66 11.52 -1.82 -15.52
N GLU A 67 11.49 -0.50 -15.31
CA GLU A 67 12.57 0.40 -15.73
C GLU A 67 13.91 0.05 -15.09
N HIS A 68 13.88 -0.49 -13.87
CA HIS A 68 15.06 -0.95 -13.14
C HIS A 68 15.41 -2.42 -13.40
N GLY A 69 14.70 -3.09 -14.31
CA GLY A 69 14.94 -4.50 -14.60
C GLY A 69 14.66 -5.42 -13.41
N ILE A 70 13.72 -5.05 -12.54
CA ILE A 70 13.29 -5.85 -11.38
C ILE A 70 12.00 -6.60 -11.73
N GLY A 71 11.92 -7.87 -11.36
CA GLY A 71 10.76 -8.71 -11.60
C GLY A 71 11.12 -10.19 -11.70
N LEU A 72 10.09 -11.03 -11.71
CA LEU A 72 10.20 -12.48 -11.87
C LEU A 72 10.47 -12.80 -13.34
N GLU A 73 11.46 -13.66 -13.60
CA GLU A 73 11.73 -14.13 -14.96
C GLU A 73 10.76 -15.27 -15.32
N VAL A 74 9.97 -15.07 -16.38
CA VAL A 74 9.01 -16.05 -16.90
C VAL A 74 9.07 -16.03 -18.42
N GLY A 75 9.47 -17.14 -19.03
CA GLY A 75 9.45 -17.30 -20.50
C GLY A 75 10.29 -16.26 -21.25
N GLY A 76 11.40 -15.82 -20.68
CA GLY A 76 12.26 -14.77 -21.26
C GLY A 76 11.76 -13.33 -21.03
N PHE A 77 10.65 -13.15 -20.31
CA PHE A 77 10.14 -11.85 -19.89
C PHE A 77 10.37 -11.64 -18.40
N ARG A 78 10.58 -10.38 -18.01
CA ARG A 78 10.67 -10.00 -16.60
C ARG A 78 9.41 -9.28 -16.17
N VAL A 79 8.70 -9.86 -15.20
CA VAL A 79 7.37 -9.42 -14.77
C VAL A 79 7.41 -9.05 -13.27
N PRO A 80 7.31 -7.76 -12.91
CA PRO A 80 7.20 -7.37 -11.51
C PRO A 80 5.85 -7.80 -10.92
N ILE A 81 5.92 -8.53 -9.81
CA ILE A 81 4.77 -8.95 -9.00
C ILE A 81 4.54 -7.92 -7.89
N VAL A 82 3.37 -7.27 -7.91
CA VAL A 82 3.06 -6.12 -7.04
C VAL A 82 1.64 -6.22 -6.49
N PRO A 83 1.44 -6.98 -5.39
CA PRO A 83 0.17 -7.03 -4.70
C PRO A 83 -0.21 -5.67 -4.12
N SER A 84 -1.51 -5.37 -4.10
CA SER A 84 -1.99 -4.12 -3.54
C SER A 84 -3.28 -4.26 -2.76
N ALA A 85 -3.48 -3.32 -1.85
CA ALA A 85 -4.71 -3.14 -1.09
C ALA A 85 -5.08 -1.66 -1.03
N ILE A 86 -6.39 -1.37 -1.02
CA ILE A 86 -6.90 0.00 -1.02
C ILE A 86 -7.65 0.36 0.26
N LEU A 87 -7.76 1.66 0.52
CA LEU A 87 -8.69 2.23 1.49
C LEU A 87 -9.63 3.23 0.83
N PHE A 88 -10.82 3.37 1.41
CA PHE A 88 -11.80 4.35 0.97
C PHE A 88 -11.54 5.72 1.61
N ASP A 89 -11.12 6.70 0.80
CA ASP A 89 -10.96 8.09 1.23
C ASP A 89 -11.68 9.09 0.31
N LEU A 90 -12.59 8.62 -0.55
CA LEU A 90 -13.20 9.47 -1.57
C LEU A 90 -14.04 10.63 -0.99
N ARG A 91 -14.54 10.48 0.24
CA ARG A 91 -15.41 11.46 0.94
C ARG A 91 -14.68 12.53 1.77
N ASN A 92 -13.35 12.63 1.65
CA ASN A 92 -12.54 13.52 2.47
C ASN A 92 -12.47 15.00 2.01
N GLY A 93 -13.30 15.38 1.03
CA GLY A 93 -13.39 16.75 0.51
C GLY A 93 -12.18 17.20 -0.32
N GLY A 94 -11.33 16.28 -0.79
CA GLY A 94 -10.37 16.59 -1.84
C GLY A 94 -11.01 16.49 -3.21
N ASP A 95 -10.55 17.28 -4.18
CA ASP A 95 -11.03 17.22 -5.56
C ASP A 95 -10.91 15.81 -6.15
N LYS A 96 -12.02 15.31 -6.70
CA LYS A 96 -12.19 14.01 -7.35
C LYS A 96 -12.68 14.11 -8.81
N ASP A 97 -12.64 15.29 -9.41
CA ASP A 97 -13.00 15.48 -10.82
C ASP A 97 -11.78 15.25 -11.74
N TRP A 98 -11.32 14.00 -11.79
CA TRP A 98 -10.13 13.60 -12.57
C TRP A 98 -10.44 13.30 -14.04
N GLY A 99 -11.68 13.49 -14.48
CA GLY A 99 -12.12 13.16 -15.84
C GLY A 99 -12.16 11.65 -16.07
N ARG A 100 -11.40 11.15 -17.05
CA ARG A 100 -11.51 9.76 -17.53
C ARG A 100 -10.75 8.75 -16.67
N TYR A 101 -9.52 9.08 -16.25
CA TYR A 101 -8.62 8.14 -15.58
C TYR A 101 -8.23 8.65 -14.20
N PRO A 102 -8.20 7.79 -13.17
CA PRO A 102 -7.71 8.18 -11.86
C PRO A 102 -6.20 8.45 -11.88
N PRO A 103 -5.70 9.30 -10.97
CA PRO A 103 -4.27 9.64 -10.90
C PRO A 103 -3.41 8.56 -10.24
N TYR A 104 -4.01 7.45 -9.78
CA TYR A 104 -3.32 6.51 -8.88
C TYR A 104 -2.17 5.77 -9.56
N ARG A 105 -2.22 5.56 -10.88
CA ARG A 105 -1.10 4.97 -11.63
C ARG A 105 0.15 5.84 -11.51
N GLU A 106 0.03 7.12 -11.82
CA GLU A 106 1.14 8.08 -11.75
C GLU A 106 1.63 8.24 -10.32
N LEU A 107 0.71 8.32 -9.34
CA LEU A 107 1.07 8.36 -7.92
C LEU A 107 1.82 7.10 -7.46
N GLY A 108 1.46 5.92 -7.96
CA GLY A 108 2.16 4.67 -7.68
C GLY A 108 3.57 4.65 -8.25
N TYR A 109 3.73 5.13 -9.50
CA TYR A 109 5.05 5.29 -10.12
C TYR A 109 5.93 6.23 -9.29
N GLU A 110 5.44 7.42 -8.94
CA GLU A 110 6.17 8.40 -8.13
C GLU A 110 6.52 7.85 -6.73
N ALA A 111 5.59 7.13 -6.08
CA ALA A 111 5.83 6.52 -4.78
C ALA A 111 6.93 5.45 -4.82
N ALA A 112 7.06 4.69 -5.92
CA ALA A 112 8.17 3.76 -6.11
C ALA A 112 9.50 4.50 -6.36
N GLN A 113 9.50 5.52 -7.21
CA GLN A 113 10.71 6.30 -7.54
C GLN A 113 11.29 7.06 -6.35
N THR A 114 10.45 7.42 -5.37
CA THR A 114 10.83 8.21 -4.19
C THR A 114 10.92 7.39 -2.91
N ALA A 115 10.78 6.05 -3.01
CA ALA A 115 10.88 5.17 -1.85
C ALA A 115 12.28 5.26 -1.20
N THR A 116 12.29 5.32 0.13
CA THR A 116 13.51 5.46 0.94
C THR A 116 13.33 4.76 2.29
N ALA A 117 14.44 4.39 2.93
CA ALA A 117 14.43 3.78 4.25
C ALA A 117 13.92 4.75 5.34
N ASP A 118 14.23 6.04 5.22
CA ASP A 118 13.75 7.09 6.12
C ASP A 118 12.52 7.79 5.52
N PHE A 119 11.34 7.48 6.06
CA PHE A 119 10.08 7.98 5.53
C PHE A 119 9.24 8.70 6.60
N GLN A 120 8.37 9.59 6.13
CA GLN A 120 7.46 10.33 7.01
C GLN A 120 6.24 9.49 7.41
N LEU A 121 5.63 9.84 8.54
CA LEU A 121 4.38 9.24 9.04
C LEU A 121 3.26 10.29 9.08
N GLY A 122 2.02 9.83 9.31
CA GLY A 122 0.84 10.69 9.41
C GLY A 122 0.13 10.88 8.07
N SER A 123 -0.06 12.12 7.65
CA SER A 123 -0.88 12.46 6.46
C SER A 123 -0.08 12.43 5.15
N ILE A 124 0.61 11.31 4.90
CA ILE A 124 1.46 11.08 3.74
C ILE A 124 1.05 9.77 3.04
N GLY A 125 1.27 9.69 1.72
CA GLY A 125 0.95 8.49 0.93
C GLY A 125 -0.49 8.01 1.12
N ALA A 126 -0.70 6.72 1.35
CA ALA A 126 -2.01 6.14 1.64
C ALA A 126 -2.69 6.76 2.88
N GLY A 127 -1.92 7.30 3.82
CA GLY A 127 -2.41 7.99 5.01
C GLY A 127 -2.99 9.38 4.75
N THR A 128 -2.75 9.97 3.58
CA THR A 128 -3.15 11.36 3.24
C THR A 128 -4.64 11.58 3.46
N GLY A 129 -5.47 10.71 2.89
CA GLY A 129 -6.92 10.80 2.95
C GLY A 129 -7.57 10.06 4.12
N ALA A 130 -6.78 9.32 4.90
CA ALA A 130 -7.28 8.39 5.91
C ALA A 130 -7.92 9.10 7.11
N LEU A 131 -9.01 8.52 7.62
CA LEU A 131 -9.84 9.00 8.73
C LEU A 131 -10.18 7.86 9.70
N THR A 132 -10.51 8.21 10.94
CA THR A 132 -11.02 7.25 11.94
C THR A 132 -12.04 7.94 12.84
N SER A 133 -13.30 7.48 12.85
CA SER A 133 -14.37 7.96 13.77
C SER A 133 -14.34 9.47 14.12
N GLY A 134 -14.23 10.34 13.10
CA GLY A 134 -14.21 11.80 13.30
C GLY A 134 -12.84 12.43 13.60
N LEU A 135 -11.79 11.62 13.70
CA LEU A 135 -10.39 12.02 13.82
C LEU A 135 -9.63 11.78 12.51
N LYS A 136 -8.45 12.39 12.41
CA LYS A 136 -7.52 12.14 11.31
C LYS A 136 -6.86 10.77 11.52
N GLY A 137 -6.96 9.90 10.52
CA GLY A 137 -6.15 8.67 10.43
C GLY A 137 -4.78 8.98 9.80
N GLY A 138 -4.06 7.96 9.34
CA GLY A 138 -2.78 8.20 8.69
C GLY A 138 -1.92 6.97 8.48
N LEU A 139 -0.70 7.20 8.03
CA LEU A 139 0.36 6.20 7.96
C LEU A 139 1.06 6.12 9.32
N GLY A 140 1.21 4.91 9.86
CA GLY A 140 1.94 4.65 11.11
C GLY A 140 2.92 3.48 10.93
N SER A 141 4.02 3.50 11.67
CA SER A 141 5.01 2.41 11.67
C SER A 141 5.56 2.16 13.06
N ALA A 142 5.98 0.91 13.31
CA ALA A 142 6.68 0.49 14.52
C ALA A 142 7.60 -0.68 14.18
N SER A 143 8.66 -0.87 14.96
CA SER A 143 9.57 -2.02 14.82
C SER A 143 10.10 -2.49 16.18
N THR A 144 10.62 -3.71 16.21
CA THR A 144 11.29 -4.30 17.36
C THR A 144 12.43 -5.21 16.91
N LEU A 145 13.53 -5.23 17.67
CA LEU A 145 14.67 -6.14 17.47
C LEU A 145 14.53 -7.29 18.47
N LEU A 146 14.54 -8.51 17.97
CA LEU A 146 14.51 -9.72 18.79
C LEU A 146 15.92 -10.07 19.28
N ASP A 147 16.00 -10.85 20.36
CA ASP A 147 17.26 -11.29 20.96
C ASP A 147 18.15 -12.10 20.00
N ASN A 148 17.56 -12.73 18.98
CA ASN A 148 18.27 -13.48 17.93
C ASN A 148 18.78 -12.59 16.77
N GLY A 149 18.61 -11.27 16.86
CA GLY A 149 19.04 -10.31 15.84
C GLY A 149 18.06 -10.07 14.69
N VAL A 150 16.89 -10.72 14.69
CA VAL A 150 15.84 -10.46 13.68
C VAL A 150 15.06 -9.21 14.03
N THR A 151 14.85 -8.33 13.05
CA THR A 151 13.97 -7.16 13.18
C THR A 151 12.59 -7.47 12.63
N ILE A 152 11.55 -7.16 13.40
CA ILE A 152 10.16 -7.17 12.94
C ILE A 152 9.71 -5.73 12.79
N GLY A 153 9.21 -5.38 11.60
CA GLY A 153 8.63 -4.07 11.31
C GLY A 153 7.16 -4.17 10.92
N ALA A 154 6.40 -3.11 11.20
CA ALA A 154 5.02 -2.95 10.77
C ALA A 154 4.81 -1.56 10.17
N LEU A 155 4.00 -1.49 9.11
CA LEU A 155 3.55 -0.26 8.47
C LEU A 155 2.03 -0.38 8.25
N ALA A 156 1.27 0.65 8.61
CA ALA A 156 -0.18 0.64 8.53
C ALA A 156 -0.74 1.96 7.98
N ALA A 157 -1.61 1.86 6.97
CA ALA A 157 -2.48 2.97 6.55
C ALA A 157 -3.83 2.85 7.28
N VAL A 158 -4.02 3.65 8.31
CA VAL A 158 -5.10 3.51 9.30
C VAL A 158 -6.33 4.32 8.88
N ASN A 159 -7.30 3.64 8.27
CA ASN A 159 -8.61 4.20 7.87
C ASN A 159 -9.81 3.36 8.38
N PRO A 160 -9.90 3.03 9.68
CA PRO A 160 -10.98 2.20 10.19
C PRO A 160 -12.31 2.96 10.28
N THR A 161 -13.41 2.24 10.08
CA THR A 161 -14.75 2.73 10.45
C THR A 161 -14.91 2.92 11.97
N GLY A 162 -14.17 2.12 12.76
CA GLY A 162 -14.19 2.17 14.23
C GLY A 162 -13.38 3.31 14.83
N SER A 163 -13.41 3.42 16.16
CA SER A 163 -12.65 4.40 16.94
C SER A 163 -11.33 3.81 17.42
N VAL A 164 -10.28 4.64 17.43
CA VAL A 164 -8.97 4.32 17.99
C VAL A 164 -8.78 4.85 19.42
N THR A 165 -9.75 5.62 19.93
CA THR A 165 -9.76 6.14 21.30
C THR A 165 -10.89 5.52 22.11
N THR A 166 -10.67 5.42 23.41
CA THR A 166 -11.68 5.03 24.39
C THR A 166 -12.28 6.28 25.03
N GLY A 167 -13.60 6.24 25.30
CA GLY A 167 -14.33 7.40 25.84
C GLY A 167 -14.84 8.38 24.78
N ARG A 168 -15.69 9.32 25.22
CA ARG A 168 -16.25 10.42 24.39
C ARG A 168 -15.67 11.78 24.77
N THR A 169 -14.80 11.81 25.78
CA THR A 169 -14.16 13.00 26.34
C THR A 169 -12.75 13.15 25.81
N ARG A 170 -12.16 14.35 25.97
CA ARG A 170 -10.75 14.60 25.63
C ARG A 170 -9.76 14.01 26.64
N HIS A 171 -10.27 13.50 27.77
CA HIS A 171 -9.55 12.91 28.89
C HIS A 171 -10.03 11.49 29.10
#